data_AF-A0A1B7UM57-F1
#
_entry.id   AF-A0A1B7UM57-F1
#
_cell.length_a   1.000
_cell.length_b   1.000
_cell.length_c   1.000
_cell.angle_alpha   90.00
_cell.angle_beta   90.00
_cell.angle_gamma   90.00
#
_symmetry.space_group_name_H-M   'P 1'
#
loop_
_entity.id
_entity.type
_entity.pdbx_description
1 polymer ?
#
loop_
_entity_poly.entity_id
_entity_poly.type
_entity_poly.pdbx_seq_one_letter_code
_entity_poly.pdbx_strand_id
1 'polypeptide(L)'
;MTTATIRTSLLDIFIAPKQAFANLRGSGGNLLLLIGQILLTALAFYLFYQGMSPEWLVEQQMLTAGDLTPAEAEQARAMMAQSAPYTAIISTVFGSIMLVVVNAILAGYFHLVAKMSGDFRYQDWFGFSVWSQMPMQLNTIGLILLVLFADTPNLPLATATYASLNQLLLQLPIGAPFYTWAESFSLFMLWQIAVTAIGLKQWCNFSTVKAIIVAALPTFLIFGIWALLV
;
A
#
# COMPACT_ATOMS: atom_id res chain seq x y z
N MET A 1 -11.89 -0.78 23.15
CA MET A 1 -12.13 -2.10 22.53
C MET A 1 -11.41 -3.17 23.36
N THR A 2 -12.00 -4.36 23.56
CA THR A 2 -11.32 -5.43 24.31
C THR A 2 -10.33 -6.18 23.41
N THR A 3 -9.29 -6.78 23.99
CA THR A 3 -8.31 -7.59 23.26
C THR A 3 -8.96 -8.76 22.51
N ALA A 4 -10.03 -9.33 23.07
CA ALA A 4 -10.81 -10.38 22.43
C ALA A 4 -11.49 -9.92 21.13
N THR A 5 -12.11 -8.73 21.13
CA THR A 5 -12.74 -8.15 19.94
C THR A 5 -11.72 -7.85 18.84
N ILE A 6 -10.52 -7.39 19.20
CA ILE A 6 -9.42 -7.16 18.23
C ILE A 6 -9.01 -8.48 17.57
N ARG A 7 -8.75 -9.52 18.37
CA ARG A 7 -8.31 -10.83 17.86
C ARG A 7 -9.32 -11.44 16.88
N THR A 8 -10.60 -11.42 17.23
CA THR A 8 -11.65 -11.95 16.35
C THR A 8 -11.76 -11.13 15.06
N SER A 9 -11.66 -9.81 15.16
CA SER A 9 -11.75 -8.92 13.99
C SER A 9 -10.56 -9.06 13.03
N LEU A 10 -9.37 -9.49 13.50
CA LEU A 10 -8.19 -9.72 12.65
C LEU A 10 -8.43 -10.81 11.60
N LEU A 11 -9.13 -11.88 11.95
CA LEU A 11 -9.47 -12.93 11.00
C LEU A 11 -10.72 -12.54 10.20
N ASP A 12 -11.75 -12.05 10.89
CA ASP A 12 -13.04 -11.71 10.29
C ASP A 12 -12.91 -10.65 9.19
N ILE A 13 -11.92 -9.75 9.23
CA ILE A 13 -11.76 -8.74 8.17
C ILE A 13 -11.54 -9.38 6.78
N PHE A 14 -10.97 -10.58 6.73
CA PHE A 14 -10.73 -11.31 5.49
C PHE A 14 -11.88 -12.24 5.11
N ILE A 15 -12.48 -12.93 6.08
CA ILE A 15 -13.47 -13.99 5.83
C ILE A 15 -14.93 -13.55 6.03
N ALA A 16 -15.15 -12.58 6.91
CA ALA A 16 -16.47 -12.08 7.30
C ALA A 16 -16.44 -10.54 7.52
N PRO A 17 -16.00 -9.75 6.51
CA PRO A 17 -15.72 -8.31 6.68
C PRO A 17 -16.91 -7.51 7.20
N LYS A 18 -18.14 -7.92 6.85
CA LYS A 18 -19.36 -7.29 7.37
C LYS A 18 -19.45 -7.41 8.89
N GLN A 19 -19.18 -8.60 9.44
CA GLN A 19 -19.20 -8.85 10.88
C GLN A 19 -18.04 -8.13 11.58
N ALA A 20 -16.85 -8.14 10.96
CA ALA A 20 -15.71 -7.37 11.46
C ALA A 20 -16.09 -5.89 11.63
N PHE A 21 -16.57 -5.23 10.57
CA PHE A 21 -16.95 -3.81 10.66
C PHE A 21 -18.14 -3.55 11.58
N ALA A 22 -19.03 -4.52 11.80
CA ALA A 22 -20.07 -4.40 12.83
C ALA A 22 -19.45 -4.34 14.24
N ASN A 23 -18.48 -5.22 14.52
CA ASN A 23 -17.75 -5.27 15.81
C ASN A 23 -16.86 -4.03 16.03
N LEU A 24 -16.33 -3.46 14.94
CA LEU A 24 -15.42 -2.31 14.96
C LEU A 24 -16.16 -0.96 15.01
N ARG A 25 -17.49 -0.95 14.89
CA ARG A 25 -18.28 0.29 14.77
C ARG A 25 -18.06 1.20 15.98
N GLY A 26 -17.56 2.42 15.73
CA GLY A 26 -17.35 3.44 16.77
C GLY A 26 -16.20 3.11 17.74
N SER A 27 -15.29 2.20 17.40
CA SER A 27 -14.21 1.80 18.29
C SER A 27 -13.06 2.80 18.41
N GLY A 28 -13.08 3.90 17.65
CA GLY A 28 -11.96 4.83 17.51
C GLY A 28 -10.71 4.22 16.84
N GLY A 29 -9.63 5.02 16.78
CA GLY A 29 -8.36 4.65 16.17
C GLY A 29 -7.66 3.51 16.91
N ASN A 30 -7.37 2.40 16.22
CA ASN A 30 -6.66 1.26 16.80
C ASN A 30 -5.14 1.43 16.64
N LEU A 31 -4.52 2.11 17.59
CA LEU A 31 -3.08 2.41 17.57
C LEU A 31 -2.21 1.15 17.58
N LEU A 32 -2.62 0.08 18.27
CA LEU A 32 -1.86 -1.18 18.30
C LEU A 32 -1.80 -1.82 16.92
N LEU A 33 -2.95 -1.83 16.21
CA LEU A 33 -2.98 -2.33 14.84
C LEU A 33 -2.12 -1.46 13.91
N LEU A 34 -2.23 -0.13 14.01
CA LEU A 34 -1.42 0.79 13.22
C LEU A 34 0.08 0.56 13.47
N ILE A 35 0.51 0.46 14.73
CA ILE A 35 1.91 0.19 15.09
C ILE A 35 2.36 -1.15 14.49
N GLY A 36 1.53 -2.19 14.57
CA GLY A 36 1.81 -3.47 13.93
C GLY A 36 2.02 -3.36 12.41
N GLN A 37 1.17 -2.60 11.72
CA GLN A 37 1.30 -2.36 10.28
C GLN A 37 2.54 -1.53 9.93
N ILE A 38 2.88 -0.53 10.74
CA ILE A 38 4.11 0.27 10.59
C ILE A 38 5.33 -0.64 10.73
N LEU A 39 5.40 -1.44 11.81
CA LEU A 39 6.53 -2.34 12.05
C LEU A 39 6.67 -3.38 10.95
N LEU A 40 5.54 -3.93 10.47
CA LEU A 40 5.54 -4.90 9.37
C LEU A 40 6.02 -4.28 8.06
N THR A 41 5.56 -3.07 7.73
CA THR A 41 5.97 -2.32 6.54
C THR A 41 7.46 -1.95 6.62
N ALA A 42 7.91 -1.46 7.78
CA ALA A 42 9.29 -1.15 8.05
C ALA A 42 10.19 -2.39 7.88
N LEU A 43 9.78 -3.52 8.47
CA LEU A 43 10.50 -4.78 8.36
C LEU A 43 10.58 -5.24 6.90
N ALA A 44 9.49 -5.19 6.15
CA ALA A 44 9.49 -5.62 4.75
C ALA A 44 10.47 -4.82 3.89
N PHE A 45 10.43 -3.49 3.95
CA PHE A 45 11.36 -2.66 3.17
C PHE A 45 12.79 -2.78 3.66
N TYR A 46 13.01 -2.86 4.97
CA TYR A 46 14.34 -3.07 5.52
C TYR A 46 14.93 -4.40 5.03
N LEU A 47 14.20 -5.51 5.18
CA LEU A 47 14.64 -6.84 4.71
C LEU A 47 14.89 -6.86 3.20
N PHE A 48 14.02 -6.23 2.41
CA PHE A 48 14.14 -6.21 0.95
C PHE A 48 15.44 -5.53 0.50
N TYR A 49 15.79 -4.38 1.07
CA TYR A 49 16.92 -3.58 0.61
C TYR A 49 18.24 -3.85 1.35
N GLN A 50 18.22 -4.28 2.61
CA GLN A 50 19.45 -4.33 3.44
C GLN A 50 20.55 -5.25 2.88
N GLY A 51 20.17 -6.30 2.16
CA GLY A 51 21.11 -7.27 1.62
C GLY A 51 21.63 -6.93 0.23
N MET A 52 20.98 -5.98 -0.46
CA MET A 52 21.33 -5.62 -1.83
C MET A 52 22.65 -4.84 -1.87
N SER A 53 23.52 -5.17 -2.81
CA SER A 53 24.75 -4.41 -2.98
C SER A 53 24.45 -2.99 -3.53
N PRO A 54 25.22 -1.96 -3.16
CA PRO A 54 25.01 -0.62 -3.69
C PRO A 54 25.09 -0.56 -5.22
N GLU A 55 25.97 -1.34 -5.83
CA GLU A 55 26.14 -1.40 -7.29
C GLU A 55 24.88 -1.96 -7.96
N TRP A 56 24.30 -3.01 -7.38
CA TRP A 56 23.05 -3.59 -7.85
C TRP A 56 21.89 -2.59 -7.76
N LEU A 57 21.79 -1.86 -6.66
CA LEU A 57 20.76 -0.84 -6.49
C LEU A 57 20.89 0.28 -7.52
N VAL A 58 22.11 0.74 -7.80
CA VAL A 58 22.36 1.74 -8.86
C VAL A 58 21.97 1.18 -10.22
N GLU A 59 22.37 -0.05 -10.54
CA GLU A 59 22.02 -0.68 -11.82
C GLU A 59 20.50 -0.78 -11.99
N GLN A 60 19.79 -1.29 -10.98
CA GLN A 60 18.33 -1.42 -11.02
C GLN A 60 17.61 -0.07 -11.15
N GLN A 61 18.10 0.98 -10.49
CA GLN A 61 17.54 2.33 -10.63
C GLN A 61 17.87 2.93 -12.00
N MET A 62 19.04 2.65 -12.57
CA MET A 62 19.40 3.09 -13.91
C MET A 62 18.54 2.43 -14.99
N LEU A 63 18.08 1.19 -14.78
CA LEU A 63 17.14 0.54 -15.70
C LEU A 63 15.83 1.34 -15.83
N THR A 64 15.39 2.01 -14.76
CA THR A 64 14.13 2.76 -14.73
C THR A 64 14.30 4.26 -14.96
N ALA A 65 15.54 4.76 -15.12
CA ALA A 65 15.86 6.17 -15.28
C ALA A 65 15.44 6.75 -16.65
N GLY A 66 14.99 5.90 -17.58
CA GLY A 66 14.57 6.30 -18.93
C GLY A 66 15.74 6.64 -19.86
N ASP A 67 15.44 7.30 -20.97
CA ASP A 67 16.45 7.70 -21.97
C ASP A 67 17.21 8.94 -21.48
N LEU A 68 18.47 8.74 -21.07
CA LEU A 68 19.38 9.79 -20.63
C LEU A 68 20.51 10.00 -21.64
N THR A 69 20.97 11.24 -21.80
CA THR A 69 22.23 11.50 -22.50
C THR A 69 23.40 10.91 -21.70
N PRO A 70 24.57 10.68 -22.32
CA PRO A 70 25.73 10.12 -21.61
C PRO A 70 26.16 10.96 -20.38
N ALA A 71 26.07 12.29 -20.47
CA ALA A 71 26.40 13.19 -19.37
C ALA A 71 25.38 13.11 -18.22
N GLU A 72 24.09 13.05 -18.55
CA GLU A 72 23.01 12.88 -17.56
C GLU A 72 23.06 11.51 -16.89
N ALA A 73 23.38 10.46 -17.65
CA ALA A 73 23.51 9.10 -17.13
C ALA A 73 24.64 8.99 -16.11
N GLU A 74 25.80 9.62 -16.37
CA GLU A 74 26.92 9.64 -15.43
C GLU A 74 26.56 10.40 -14.15
N GLN A 75 25.92 11.57 -14.29
CA GLN A 75 25.46 12.34 -13.13
C GLN A 75 24.41 11.58 -12.32
N ALA A 76 23.43 10.95 -12.98
CA ALA A 76 22.40 10.15 -12.34
C ALA A 76 23.01 8.97 -11.57
N ARG A 77 23.96 8.25 -12.19
CA ARG A 77 24.72 7.17 -11.52
C ARG A 77 25.45 7.66 -10.28
N ALA A 78 26.14 8.80 -10.37
CA ALA A 78 26.87 9.36 -9.22
C ALA A 78 25.91 9.71 -8.06
N MET A 79 24.76 10.31 -8.37
CA MET A 79 23.73 10.62 -7.36
C MET A 79 23.12 9.34 -6.74
N MET A 80 22.76 8.37 -7.57
CA MET A 80 22.23 7.09 -7.11
C MET A 80 23.25 6.36 -6.22
N ALA A 81 24.52 6.32 -6.62
CA ALA A 81 25.60 5.68 -5.86
C ALA A 81 25.80 6.31 -4.48
N GLN A 82 25.66 7.65 -4.36
CA GLN A 82 25.73 8.32 -3.07
C GLN A 82 24.58 7.91 -2.13
N SER A 83 23.38 7.72 -2.67
CA SER A 83 22.20 7.35 -1.90
C SER A 83 22.05 5.85 -1.64
N ALA A 84 22.67 5.01 -2.48
CA ALA A 84 22.50 3.57 -2.50
C ALA A 84 22.71 2.90 -1.12
N PRO A 85 23.76 3.22 -0.33
CA PRO A 85 23.95 2.65 1.01
C PRO A 85 22.82 2.96 2.00
N TYR A 86 22.07 4.04 1.77
CA TYR A 86 20.99 4.49 2.64
C TYR A 86 19.61 4.03 2.17
N THR A 87 19.50 3.37 1.02
CA THR A 87 18.22 2.98 0.39
C THR A 87 17.32 2.21 1.33
N ALA A 88 17.88 1.27 2.11
CA ALA A 88 17.11 0.47 3.06
C ALA A 88 16.46 1.33 4.16
N ILE A 89 17.22 2.24 4.78
CA ILE A 89 16.72 3.12 5.83
C ILE A 89 15.74 4.13 5.25
N ILE A 90 16.06 4.75 4.10
CA ILE A 90 15.19 5.72 3.43
C ILE A 90 13.84 5.07 3.10
N SER A 91 13.84 3.90 2.47
CA SER A 91 12.61 3.17 2.11
C SER A 91 11.80 2.76 3.32
N THR A 92 12.47 2.29 4.38
CA THR A 92 11.85 1.91 5.66
C THR A 92 11.12 3.09 6.30
N VAL A 93 11.80 4.24 6.43
CA VAL A 93 11.24 5.45 7.05
C VAL A 93 10.13 6.02 6.18
N PHE A 94 10.38 6.21 4.89
CA PHE A 94 9.43 6.82 3.98
C PHE A 94 8.17 5.97 3.81
N GLY A 95 8.31 4.66 3.61
CA GLY A 95 7.17 3.73 3.51
C GLY A 95 6.30 3.74 4.77
N SER A 96 6.92 3.78 5.94
CA SER A 96 6.21 3.86 7.24
C SER A 96 5.46 5.17 7.42
N ILE A 97 6.08 6.31 7.06
CA ILE A 97 5.43 7.62 7.13
C ILE A 97 4.26 7.69 6.15
N MET A 98 4.45 7.25 4.91
CA MET A 98 3.42 7.27 3.88
C MET A 98 2.21 6.41 4.26
N LEU A 99 2.41 5.27 4.91
CA LEU A 99 1.31 4.47 5.46
C LEU A 99 0.43 5.29 6.40
N VAL A 100 1.01 6.05 7.33
CA VAL A 100 0.26 6.88 8.29
C VAL A 100 -0.45 8.02 7.57
N VAL A 101 0.24 8.71 6.66
CA VAL A 101 -0.30 9.82 5.88
C VAL A 101 -1.50 9.37 5.05
N VAL A 102 -1.39 8.25 4.33
CA VAL A 102 -2.49 7.70 3.53
C VAL A 102 -3.70 7.37 4.40
N ASN A 103 -3.50 6.71 5.55
CA ASN A 103 -4.60 6.43 6.48
C ASN A 103 -5.26 7.70 7.01
N ALA A 104 -4.48 8.74 7.29
CA ALA A 104 -4.99 10.04 7.75
C ALA A 104 -5.80 10.78 6.67
N ILE A 105 -5.33 10.75 5.42
CA ILE A 105 -6.04 11.33 4.27
C ILE A 105 -7.34 10.57 4.02
N LEU A 106 -7.31 9.23 4.01
CA LEU A 106 -8.51 8.40 3.83
C LEU A 106 -9.52 8.62 4.96
N ALA A 107 -9.06 8.75 6.20
CA ALA A 107 -9.93 9.09 7.32
C ALA A 107 -10.64 10.43 7.12
N GLY A 108 -9.92 11.44 6.63
CA GLY A 108 -10.49 12.75 6.30
C GLY A 108 -11.52 12.65 5.18
N TYR A 109 -11.17 11.93 4.12
CA TYR A 109 -12.07 11.65 2.99
C TYR A 109 -13.37 10.97 3.46
N PHE A 110 -13.28 9.86 4.19
CA PHE A 110 -14.47 9.16 4.67
C PHE A 110 -15.29 10.00 5.66
N HIS A 111 -14.62 10.77 6.53
CA HIS A 111 -15.30 11.68 7.45
C HIS A 111 -16.13 12.75 6.70
N LEU A 112 -15.60 13.28 5.59
CA LEU A 112 -16.32 14.24 4.75
C LEU A 112 -17.49 13.59 3.99
N VAL A 113 -17.27 12.42 3.38
CA VAL A 113 -18.31 11.73 2.60
C VAL A 113 -19.44 11.18 3.49
N ALA A 114 -19.11 10.80 4.72
CA ALA A 114 -20.06 10.24 5.69
C ALA A 114 -20.66 11.28 6.64
N LYS A 115 -20.49 12.58 6.36
CA LYS A 115 -20.99 13.69 7.21
C LYS A 115 -22.51 13.69 7.42
N MET A 116 -23.25 12.87 6.66
CA MET A 116 -24.69 12.70 6.74
C MET A 116 -25.12 11.34 7.34
N SER A 117 -24.17 10.48 7.76
CA SER A 117 -24.40 9.06 8.04
C SER A 117 -24.29 8.66 9.52
N GLY A 118 -24.17 9.63 10.44
CA GLY A 118 -24.15 9.43 11.90
C GLY A 118 -23.08 10.26 12.64
N ASP A 119 -23.05 10.18 13.98
CA ASP A 119 -22.13 10.90 14.88
C ASP A 119 -20.73 10.25 14.99
N PHE A 120 -20.12 9.88 13.86
CA PHE A 120 -18.75 9.34 13.88
C PHE A 120 -17.71 10.46 13.87
N ARG A 121 -16.74 10.37 14.80
CA ARG A 121 -15.62 11.32 14.89
C ARG A 121 -14.55 10.93 13.87
N TYR A 122 -13.65 11.88 13.55
CA TYR A 122 -12.50 11.60 12.68
C TYR A 122 -11.70 10.36 13.11
N GLN A 123 -11.49 10.17 14.42
CA GLN A 123 -10.77 9.02 14.97
C GLN A 123 -11.43 7.67 14.62
N ASP A 124 -12.76 7.62 14.46
CA ASP A 124 -13.46 6.41 14.08
C ASP A 124 -13.16 6.07 12.62
N TRP A 125 -13.13 7.09 11.75
CA TRP A 125 -12.75 6.96 10.34
C TRP A 125 -11.26 6.64 10.16
N PHE A 126 -10.41 7.09 11.08
CA PHE A 126 -9.01 6.70 11.12
C PHE A 126 -8.85 5.23 11.53
N GLY A 127 -9.59 4.75 12.54
CA GLY A 127 -9.65 3.32 12.83
C GLY A 127 -10.17 2.52 11.63
N PHE A 128 -11.21 3.00 10.98
CA PHE A 128 -11.80 2.39 9.79
C PHE A 128 -10.80 2.27 8.63
N SER A 129 -10.01 3.32 8.34
CA SER A 129 -8.98 3.27 7.30
C SER A 129 -7.89 2.25 7.64
N VAL A 130 -7.39 2.24 8.88
CA VAL A 130 -6.38 1.27 9.34
C VAL A 130 -6.86 -0.17 9.17
N TRP A 131 -8.10 -0.47 9.56
CA TRP A 131 -8.68 -1.81 9.38
C TRP A 131 -8.93 -2.16 7.90
N SER A 132 -9.28 -1.17 7.09
CA SER A 132 -9.44 -1.37 5.64
C SER A 132 -8.13 -1.70 4.93
N GLN A 133 -6.97 -1.31 5.47
CA GLN A 133 -5.65 -1.63 4.89
C GLN A 133 -5.24 -3.10 5.08
N MET A 134 -6.00 -3.93 5.82
CA MET A 134 -5.60 -5.30 6.15
C MET A 134 -5.26 -6.19 4.94
N PRO A 135 -5.99 -6.15 3.80
CA PRO A 135 -5.59 -6.85 2.59
C PRO A 135 -4.19 -6.48 2.08
N MET A 136 -3.80 -5.21 2.15
CA MET A 136 -2.46 -4.76 1.77
C MET A 136 -1.36 -5.34 2.67
N GLN A 137 -1.67 -5.67 3.92
CA GLN A 137 -0.69 -6.29 4.82
C GLN A 137 -0.34 -7.72 4.40
N LEU A 138 -1.25 -8.42 3.71
CA LEU A 138 -0.94 -9.73 3.11
C LEU A 138 0.04 -9.59 1.94
N ASN A 139 -0.06 -8.51 1.16
CA ASN A 139 0.94 -8.18 0.13
C ASN A 139 2.33 -7.98 0.77
N THR A 140 2.38 -7.20 1.86
CA THR A 140 3.62 -6.94 2.60
C THR A 140 4.24 -8.24 3.16
N ILE A 141 3.42 -9.13 3.70
CA ILE A 141 3.88 -10.45 4.17
C ILE A 141 4.41 -11.28 3.00
N GLY A 142 3.73 -11.28 1.85
CA GLY A 142 4.18 -11.97 0.66
C GLY A 142 5.56 -11.49 0.18
N LEU A 143 5.81 -10.19 0.20
CA LEU A 143 7.13 -9.63 -0.08
C LEU A 143 8.20 -10.14 0.90
N ILE A 144 7.90 -10.16 2.20
CA ILE A 144 8.82 -10.71 3.22
C ILE A 144 9.15 -12.17 2.91
N LEU A 145 8.14 -13.00 2.60
CA LEU A 145 8.37 -14.41 2.26
C LEU A 145 9.24 -14.56 1.01
N LEU A 146 8.98 -13.77 -0.04
CA LEU A 146 9.81 -13.78 -1.25
C LEU A 146 11.27 -13.46 -0.95
N VAL A 147 11.52 -12.48 -0.07
CA VAL A 147 12.89 -12.13 0.35
C VAL A 147 13.55 -13.24 1.16
N LEU A 148 12.83 -13.82 2.12
CA LEU A 148 13.38 -14.86 3.01
C LEU A 148 13.69 -16.17 2.28
N PHE A 149 13.00 -16.45 1.18
CA PHE A 149 13.21 -17.65 0.36
C PHE A 149 14.02 -17.38 -0.91
N ALA A 150 14.56 -16.17 -1.09
CA ALA A 150 15.41 -15.86 -2.23
C ALA A 150 16.80 -16.50 -2.10
N ASP A 151 17.31 -17.05 -3.20
CA ASP A 151 18.67 -17.62 -3.26
C ASP A 151 19.77 -16.53 -3.28
N THR A 152 19.38 -15.27 -3.57
CA THR A 152 20.28 -14.12 -3.65
C THR A 152 19.64 -12.90 -2.99
N PRO A 153 20.42 -12.06 -2.31
CA PRO A 153 19.91 -10.80 -1.78
C PRO A 153 19.71 -9.74 -2.86
N ASN A 154 20.39 -9.84 -4.02
CA ASN A 154 20.26 -8.92 -5.15
C ASN A 154 19.00 -9.24 -5.98
N LEU A 155 17.84 -9.02 -5.39
CA LEU A 155 16.55 -9.20 -6.06
C LEU A 155 16.25 -8.03 -7.02
N PRO A 156 15.55 -8.28 -8.15
CA PRO A 156 15.02 -7.20 -8.98
C PRO A 156 14.08 -6.30 -8.18
N LEU A 157 14.10 -4.98 -8.44
CA LEU A 157 13.22 -4.04 -7.72
C LEU A 157 11.73 -4.30 -7.96
N ALA A 158 11.38 -4.85 -9.12
CA ALA A 158 10.00 -5.26 -9.44
C ALA A 158 9.46 -6.36 -8.50
N THR A 159 10.32 -7.06 -7.76
CA THR A 159 9.89 -8.00 -6.71
C THR A 159 9.06 -7.30 -5.62
N ALA A 160 9.33 -6.02 -5.32
CA ALA A 160 8.54 -5.25 -4.37
C ALA A 160 7.07 -5.08 -4.81
N THR A 161 6.81 -5.19 -6.12
CA THR A 161 5.51 -5.07 -6.77
C THR A 161 5.06 -6.40 -7.39
N TYR A 162 5.50 -7.55 -6.84
CA TYR A 162 5.22 -8.89 -7.40
C TYR A 162 3.74 -9.20 -7.67
N ALA A 163 2.81 -8.58 -6.92
CA ALA A 163 1.37 -8.75 -7.10
C ALA A 163 0.72 -7.62 -7.93
N SER A 164 1.52 -6.89 -8.71
CA SER A 164 1.05 -5.83 -9.58
C SER A 164 0.35 -6.37 -10.82
N LEU A 165 -0.48 -5.54 -11.45
CA LEU A 165 -1.09 -5.83 -12.73
C LEU A 165 -0.04 -6.17 -13.80
N ASN A 166 1.09 -5.48 -13.76
CA ASN A 166 2.19 -5.75 -14.69
C ASN A 166 2.76 -7.16 -14.47
N GLN A 167 3.16 -7.48 -13.23
CA GLN A 167 3.82 -8.74 -12.91
C GLN A 167 2.90 -9.96 -13.10
N LEU A 168 1.60 -9.79 -12.86
CA LEU A 168 0.64 -10.89 -12.95
C LEU A 168 0.10 -11.13 -14.36
N LEU A 169 -0.10 -10.07 -15.16
CA LEU A 169 -0.86 -10.17 -16.42
C LEU A 169 -0.17 -9.53 -17.63
N LEU A 170 0.34 -8.30 -17.51
CA LEU A 170 0.76 -7.53 -18.70
C LEU A 170 2.20 -7.80 -19.12
N GLN A 171 3.09 -8.06 -18.17
CA GLN A 171 4.52 -8.33 -18.38
C GLN A 171 5.20 -7.33 -19.31
N LEU A 172 4.85 -6.04 -19.17
CA LEU A 172 5.42 -4.97 -19.96
C LEU A 172 6.93 -4.85 -19.66
N PRO A 173 7.77 -4.63 -20.69
CA PRO A 173 9.18 -4.37 -20.49
C PRO A 173 9.39 -2.98 -19.87
N ILE A 174 10.50 -2.82 -19.16
CA ILE A 174 10.91 -1.53 -18.60
C ILE A 174 11.02 -0.51 -19.74
N GLY A 175 10.46 0.69 -19.53
CA GLY A 175 10.43 1.77 -20.53
C GLY A 175 9.21 1.76 -21.45
N ALA A 176 8.39 0.71 -21.44
CA ALA A 176 7.13 0.72 -22.18
C ALA A 176 6.11 1.72 -21.57
N PRO A 177 5.22 2.32 -22.39
CA PRO A 177 4.07 3.05 -21.88
C PRO A 177 3.29 2.21 -20.87
N PHE A 178 2.75 2.86 -19.84
CA PHE A 178 2.06 2.21 -18.72
C PHE A 178 2.87 1.25 -17.85
N TYR A 179 4.18 1.02 -18.06
CA TYR A 179 4.98 0.12 -17.22
C TYR A 179 4.86 0.46 -15.73
N THR A 180 5.24 1.69 -15.34
CA THR A 180 5.22 2.13 -13.93
C THR A 180 3.80 2.21 -13.37
N TRP A 181 2.83 2.55 -14.22
CA TRP A 181 1.41 2.60 -13.86
C TRP A 181 0.91 1.20 -13.48
N ALA A 182 1.19 0.21 -14.33
CA ALA A 182 0.79 -1.18 -14.12
C ALA A 182 1.57 -1.84 -12.97
N GLU A 183 2.83 -1.46 -12.74
CA GLU A 183 3.61 -1.90 -11.58
C GLU A 183 3.02 -1.40 -10.25
N SER A 184 2.45 -0.21 -10.25
CA SER A 184 1.90 0.38 -9.02
C SER A 184 0.53 -0.17 -8.66
N PHE A 185 -0.21 -0.72 -9.62
CA PHE A 185 -1.57 -1.21 -9.42
C PHE A 185 -1.57 -2.67 -8.91
N SER A 186 -1.70 -2.87 -7.60
CA SER A 186 -1.70 -4.20 -6.99
C SER A 186 -3.08 -4.86 -6.96
N LEU A 187 -3.13 -6.18 -7.14
CA LEU A 187 -4.32 -7.01 -6.90
C LEU A 187 -4.91 -6.78 -5.49
N PHE A 188 -4.07 -6.55 -4.48
CA PHE A 188 -4.52 -6.34 -3.10
C PHE A 188 -5.26 -5.00 -2.92
N MET A 189 -5.05 -4.01 -3.80
CA MET A 189 -5.83 -2.77 -3.80
C MET A 189 -7.30 -3.03 -4.14
N LEU A 190 -7.58 -3.95 -5.07
CA LEU A 190 -8.95 -4.32 -5.42
C LEU A 190 -9.65 -5.02 -4.25
N TRP A 191 -8.94 -5.91 -3.56
CA TRP A 191 -9.46 -6.55 -2.36
C TRP A 191 -9.70 -5.55 -1.23
N GLN A 192 -8.76 -4.63 -1.01
CA GLN A 192 -8.95 -3.52 -0.09
C GLN A 192 -10.23 -2.73 -0.42
N ILE A 193 -10.43 -2.31 -1.66
CA ILE A 193 -11.64 -1.56 -2.08
C ILE A 193 -12.91 -2.35 -1.74
N ALA A 194 -12.92 -3.66 -1.98
CA ALA A 194 -14.06 -4.51 -1.64
C ALA A 194 -14.34 -4.54 -0.12
N VAL A 195 -13.30 -4.71 0.70
CA VAL A 195 -13.41 -4.69 2.18
C VAL A 195 -13.90 -3.32 2.66
N THR A 196 -13.33 -2.23 2.15
CA THR A 196 -13.75 -0.86 2.45
C THR A 196 -15.20 -0.62 2.08
N ALA A 197 -15.65 -1.05 0.90
CA ALA A 197 -17.04 -0.91 0.46
C ALA A 197 -18.02 -1.63 1.40
N ILE A 198 -17.68 -2.84 1.85
CA ILE A 198 -18.48 -3.60 2.82
C ILE A 198 -18.55 -2.84 4.15
N GLY A 199 -17.44 -2.29 4.64
CA GLY A 199 -17.40 -1.47 5.85
C GLY A 199 -18.24 -0.20 5.75
N LEU A 200 -18.15 0.53 4.63
CA LEU A 200 -18.92 1.75 4.40
C LEU A 200 -20.43 1.46 4.36
N LYS A 201 -20.83 0.35 3.72
CA LYS A 201 -22.22 -0.12 3.76
C LYS A 201 -22.67 -0.42 5.19
N GLN A 202 -21.82 -1.07 5.98
CA GLN A 202 -22.13 -1.44 7.36
C GLN A 202 -22.25 -0.22 8.30
N TRP A 203 -21.39 0.79 8.15
CA TRP A 203 -21.39 1.97 9.02
C TRP A 203 -22.39 3.04 8.59
N CYS A 204 -22.53 3.28 7.28
CA CYS A 204 -23.33 4.38 6.74
C CYS A 204 -24.68 3.97 6.13
N ASN A 205 -25.02 2.68 6.12
CA ASN A 205 -26.22 2.15 5.45
C ASN A 205 -26.32 2.59 3.97
N PHE A 206 -25.17 2.72 3.29
CA PHE A 206 -25.15 3.05 1.87
C PHE A 206 -25.70 1.90 1.02
N SER A 207 -26.27 2.23 -0.15
CA SER A 207 -26.51 1.23 -1.18
C SER A 207 -25.19 0.59 -1.61
N THR A 208 -25.23 -0.65 -2.12
CA THR A 208 -24.01 -1.36 -2.56
C THR A 208 -23.22 -0.54 -3.59
N VAL A 209 -23.89 0.04 -4.58
CA VAL A 209 -23.26 0.85 -5.62
C VAL A 209 -22.58 2.09 -5.03
N LYS A 210 -23.27 2.82 -4.15
CA LYS A 210 -22.70 4.01 -3.49
C LYS A 210 -21.47 3.64 -2.66
N ALA A 211 -21.52 2.55 -1.90
CA ALA A 211 -20.40 2.11 -1.08
C ALA A 211 -19.18 1.72 -1.92
N ILE A 212 -19.38 1.03 -3.05
CA ILE A 212 -18.30 0.69 -4.00
C ILE A 212 -17.69 1.97 -4.59
N ILE A 213 -18.52 2.89 -5.10
CA ILE A 213 -18.03 4.14 -5.69
C ILE A 213 -17.21 4.92 -4.67
N VAL A 214 -17.71 5.11 -3.45
CA VAL A 214 -16.99 5.84 -2.39
C VAL A 214 -15.69 5.13 -2.00
N ALA A 215 -15.68 3.80 -1.88
CA ALA A 215 -14.46 3.05 -1.57
C ALA A 215 -13.41 3.14 -2.68
N ALA A 216 -13.85 3.07 -3.94
CA ALA A 216 -12.99 3.00 -5.11
C ALA A 216 -12.47 4.38 -5.54
N LEU A 217 -13.23 5.45 -5.28
CA LEU A 217 -12.97 6.79 -5.80
C LEU A 217 -11.55 7.29 -5.55
N PRO A 218 -10.96 7.21 -4.32
CA PRO A 218 -9.60 7.69 -4.10
C PRO A 218 -8.57 7.00 -5.00
N THR A 219 -8.63 5.67 -5.10
CA THR A 219 -7.70 4.89 -5.90
C THR A 219 -7.89 5.17 -7.40
N PHE A 220 -9.11 5.10 -7.90
CA PHE A 220 -9.37 5.29 -9.34
C PHE A 220 -9.17 6.73 -9.81
N LEU A 221 -9.32 7.74 -8.94
CA LEU A 221 -8.94 9.11 -9.30
C LEU A 221 -7.42 9.23 -9.49
N ILE A 222 -6.63 8.69 -8.54
CA ILE A 222 -5.16 8.75 -8.63
C ILE A 222 -4.67 8.00 -9.88
N PHE A 223 -5.08 6.75 -10.05
CA PHE A 223 -4.65 5.93 -11.18
C PHE A 223 -5.25 6.40 -12.51
N GLY A 224 -6.47 6.94 -12.51
CA GLY A 224 -7.12 7.47 -13.70
C GLY A 224 -6.47 8.75 -14.20
N ILE A 225 -6.16 9.70 -13.30
CA ILE A 225 -5.41 10.92 -13.67
C ILE A 225 -4.01 10.55 -14.16
N TRP A 226 -3.32 9.64 -13.48
CA TRP A 226 -1.99 9.21 -13.89
C TRP A 226 -2.00 8.52 -15.27
N ALA A 227 -3.01 7.69 -15.56
CA ALA A 227 -3.17 7.04 -16.86
C ALA A 227 -3.28 8.02 -18.04
N LEU A 228 -3.70 9.26 -17.81
CA LEU A 228 -3.79 10.30 -18.86
C LEU A 228 -2.42 10.94 -19.17
N LEU A 229 -1.39 10.67 -18.35
CA LEU A 229 -0.07 11.29 -18.42
C LEU A 229 1.04 10.34 -18.90
N VAL A 230 0.72 9.05 -19.13
CA VAL A 230 1.69 7.98 -19.44
C VAL A 230 1.40 7.28 -20.77
#